data_AF-A0A3C0DVR5-F1
#
_entry.id   AF-A0A3C0DVR5-F1
#
_cell.length_a   1.000
_cell.length_b   1.000
_cell.length_c   1.000
_cell.angle_alpha   90.00
_cell.angle_beta   90.00
_cell.angle_gamma   90.00
#
_symmetry.space_group_name_H-M   'P 1'
#
loop_
_entity.id
_entity.type
_entity.pdbx_description
1 polymer ?
#
loop_
_entity_poly.entity_id
_entity_poly.type
_entity_poly.pdbx_seq_one_letter_code
_entity_poly.pdbx_strand_id
1 'polypeptide(L)' 'FDAQGINLAKVGIRLLPDYYRRWMRNPLRIDPQTKMPAYFNQGRSALFDVLDGDAERQIDALYQYILQGDRMIPPGAP' A
#
# COMPACT_ATOMS: atom_id res chain seq x y z
N PHE A 1 -12.40 -3.41 -14.47
CA PHE A 1 -12.18 -2.67 -13.22
C PHE A 1 -11.52 -1.36 -13.60
N ASP A 2 -12.26 -0.25 -13.60
CA ASP A 2 -11.86 1.00 -14.27
C ASP A 2 -11.85 2.21 -13.33
N ALA A 3 -11.58 1.96 -12.04
CA ALA A 3 -11.38 3.02 -11.07
C ALA A 3 -9.88 3.34 -11.01
N GLN A 4 -9.46 4.42 -11.67
CA GLN A 4 -8.11 4.93 -11.53
C GLN A 4 -7.90 5.41 -10.08
N GLY A 5 -6.86 4.89 -9.45
CA GLY A 5 -6.43 5.36 -8.13
C GLY A 5 -5.80 6.76 -8.18
N ILE A 6 -5.56 7.34 -7.01
CA ILE A 6 -4.82 8.60 -6.89
C ILE A 6 -3.33 8.39 -7.18
N ASN A 7 -2.64 9.46 -7.57
CA ASN A 7 -1.18 9.42 -7.71
C ASN A 7 -0.49 9.41 -6.34
N LEU A 8 0.03 8.25 -5.94
CA LEU A 8 0.71 8.06 -4.66
C LEU A 8 2.02 8.87 -4.53
N ALA A 9 2.62 9.35 -5.62
CA ALA A 9 3.84 10.17 -5.56
C ALA A 9 3.63 11.49 -4.83
N LYS A 10 2.37 11.95 -4.76
CA LYS A 10 2.01 13.25 -4.16
C LYS A 10 1.47 13.14 -2.73
N VAL A 11 1.32 11.92 -2.18
CA VAL A 11 0.66 11.71 -0.89
C VAL A 11 1.62 11.68 0.30
N GLY A 12 2.91 11.36 0.07
CA GLY A 12 3.90 11.12 1.13
C GLY A 12 3.98 12.23 2.19
N ILE A 13 3.94 13.49 1.77
CA ILE A 13 4.04 14.67 2.67
C ILE A 13 2.90 14.73 3.70
N ARG A 14 1.71 14.18 3.38
CA ARG A 14 0.52 14.21 4.24
C ARG A 14 0.19 12.85 4.83
N LEU A 15 0.97 11.80 4.51
CA LEU A 15 0.64 10.43 4.84
C LEU A 15 1.00 10.11 6.29
N LEU A 16 -0.02 10.11 7.16
CA LEU A 16 0.15 9.74 8.56
C LEU A 16 0.48 8.23 8.68
N PRO A 17 1.59 7.85 9.34
CA PRO A 17 2.04 6.46 9.40
C PRO A 17 0.97 5.50 9.94
N ASP A 18 0.27 5.89 11.00
CA ASP A 18 -0.74 5.02 11.63
C ASP A 18 -2.00 4.88 10.79
N TYR A 19 -2.39 5.95 10.08
CA TYR A 19 -3.51 5.88 9.14
C TYR A 19 -3.18 4.93 8.00
N TYR A 20 -1.97 5.07 7.42
CA TYR A 20 -1.48 4.19 6.37
C TYR A 20 -1.49 2.72 6.78
N ARG A 21 -0.95 2.38 7.96
CA ARG A 21 -0.92 0.99 8.45
C ARG A 21 -2.33 0.40 8.62
N ARG A 22 -3.26 1.18 9.20
CA ARG A 22 -4.66 0.75 9.35
C ARG A 22 -5.34 0.55 7.99
N TRP A 23 -5.12 1.47 7.06
CA TRP A 23 -5.65 1.41 5.69
C TRP A 23 -5.13 0.16 4.95
N MET A 24 -3.82 -0.09 4.98
CA MET A 24 -3.22 -1.22 4.28
C MET A 24 -3.64 -2.58 4.83
N ARG A 25 -3.87 -2.69 6.15
CA ARG A 25 -4.33 -3.95 6.76
C ARG A 25 -5.74 -4.32 6.37
N ASN A 26 -6.66 -3.36 6.34
CA ASN A 26 -8.05 -3.59 5.95
C ASN A 26 -8.73 -2.29 5.50
N PRO A 27 -8.68 -1.95 4.20
CA PRO A 27 -9.21 -0.67 3.71
C PRO A 27 -10.74 -0.60 3.86
N LEU A 28 -11.45 -1.72 3.69
CA LEU A 28 -12.92 -1.79 3.84
C LEU A 28 -13.41 -1.49 5.26
N ARG A 29 -12.54 -1.64 6.29
CA ARG A 29 -12.85 -1.22 7.66
C ARG A 29 -12.68 0.28 7.89
N ILE A 30 -11.89 0.96 7.06
CA ILE A 30 -11.66 2.40 7.15
C ILE A 30 -12.66 3.15 6.26
N ASP A 31 -12.86 2.67 5.05
CA ASP A 31 -13.86 3.16 4.10
C ASP A 31 -14.60 1.97 3.46
N PRO A 32 -15.85 1.70 3.86
CA PRO A 32 -16.65 0.60 3.29
C PRO A 32 -16.95 0.74 1.79
N GLN A 33 -16.81 1.93 1.21
CA GLN A 33 -17.08 2.21 -0.20
C GLN A 33 -15.84 2.13 -1.08
N THR A 34 -14.65 2.01 -0.47
CA THR A 34 -13.38 1.93 -1.21
C THR A 34 -13.38 0.78 -2.21
N LYS A 35 -12.75 1.02 -3.35
CA LYS A 35 -12.50 -0.02 -4.37
C LYS A 35 -11.17 -0.74 -4.16
N MET A 36 -10.37 -0.31 -3.19
CA MET A 36 -9.09 -0.94 -2.90
C MET A 36 -9.30 -2.33 -2.26
N PRO A 37 -8.74 -3.40 -2.83
CA PRO A 37 -8.81 -4.74 -2.24
C PRO A 37 -8.01 -4.83 -0.93
N ALA A 38 -8.41 -5.75 -0.05
CA ALA A 38 -7.55 -6.20 1.04
C ALA A 38 -6.54 -7.21 0.52
N TYR A 39 -5.28 -6.80 0.41
CA TYR A 39 -4.19 -7.64 -0.14
C TYR A 39 -3.56 -8.59 0.88
N PHE A 40 -3.78 -8.34 2.18
CA PHE A 40 -3.22 -9.12 3.27
C PHE A 40 -4.32 -9.88 4.01
N ASN A 41 -4.05 -11.14 4.33
CA ASN A 41 -4.94 -11.99 5.10
C ASN A 41 -4.16 -12.68 6.21
N GLN A 42 -4.64 -12.60 7.45
CA GLN A 42 -4.00 -13.22 8.64
C GLN A 42 -2.49 -12.94 8.75
N GLY A 43 -2.06 -11.69 8.46
CA GLY A 43 -0.66 -11.29 8.54
C GLY A 43 0.21 -11.80 7.39
N ARG A 44 -0.38 -12.34 6.33
CA ARG A 44 0.32 -12.84 5.14
C ARG A 44 -0.15 -12.16 3.86
N SER A 45 0.77 -12.03 2.92
CA SER A 45 0.53 -11.61 1.53
C SER A 45 0.44 -12.82 0.60
N ALA A 46 -0.21 -12.65 -0.55
CA ALA A 46 -0.15 -13.62 -1.64
C ALA A 46 1.22 -13.63 -2.37
N LEU A 47 2.04 -12.59 -2.18
CA LEU A 47 3.39 -12.50 -2.72
C LEU A 47 4.40 -13.11 -1.75
N PHE A 48 4.45 -14.44 -1.71
CA PHE A 48 5.29 -15.19 -0.75
C PHE A 48 6.79 -14.99 -0.98
N ASP A 49 7.23 -14.82 -2.23
CA ASP A 49 8.65 -14.65 -2.57
C ASP A 49 9.21 -13.27 -2.16
N VAL A 50 8.34 -12.32 -1.81
CA VAL A 50 8.72 -10.99 -1.35
C VAL A 50 8.67 -10.98 0.17
N LEU A 51 9.82 -10.79 0.83
CA LEU A 51 9.87 -10.68 2.31
C LEU A 51 9.15 -11.82 3.04
N ASP A 52 9.24 -13.04 2.50
CA ASP A 52 8.62 -14.26 3.03
C ASP A 52 7.08 -14.19 3.16
N GLY A 53 6.44 -13.31 2.40
CA GLY A 53 5.01 -13.05 2.50
C GLY A 53 4.58 -12.37 3.80
N ASP A 54 5.51 -11.83 4.61
CA ASP A 54 5.19 -11.15 5.87
C ASP A 54 4.48 -9.82 5.61
N ALA A 55 3.22 -9.72 6.05
CA ALA A 55 2.42 -8.54 5.76
C ALA A 55 2.99 -7.26 6.36
N GLU A 56 3.50 -7.29 7.59
CA GLU A 56 3.97 -6.07 8.26
C GLU A 56 5.24 -5.55 7.60
N ARG A 57 6.18 -6.44 7.24
CA ARG A 57 7.38 -6.08 6.50
C ARG A 57 7.05 -5.55 5.11
N GLN A 58 6.08 -6.15 4.41
CA GLN A 58 5.65 -5.67 3.10
C GLN A 58 4.91 -4.32 3.17
N ILE A 59 4.05 -4.13 4.17
CA ILE A 59 3.37 -2.84 4.41
C ILE A 59 4.40 -1.76 4.72
N ASP A 60 5.40 -2.03 5.55
CA ASP A 60 6.44 -1.05 5.85
C ASP A 60 7.31 -0.74 4.63
N ALA A 61 7.68 -1.75 3.84
CA ALA A 61 8.41 -1.54 2.59
C ALA A 61 7.64 -0.64 1.60
N LEU A 62 6.33 -0.87 1.45
CA LEU A 62 5.45 -0.03 0.63
C LEU A 62 5.32 1.39 1.20
N TYR A 63 5.31 1.55 2.53
CA TYR A 63 5.32 2.87 3.17
C TYR A 63 6.58 3.65 2.78
N GLN A 64 7.75 3.03 2.97
CA GLN A 64 9.04 3.64 2.63
C GLN A 64 9.14 3.98 1.15
N TYR A 65 8.60 3.12 0.28
CA TYR A 65 8.51 3.39 -1.15
C TYR A 65 7.65 4.64 -1.43
N ILE A 66 6.46 4.75 -0.85
CA ILE A 66 5.57 5.91 -1.04
C ILE A 66 6.22 7.22 -0.54
N LEU A 67 7.00 7.15 0.54
CA LEU A 67 7.73 8.31 1.07
C LEU A 67 8.80 8.86 0.11
N GLN A 68 9.24 8.10 -0.90
CA GLN A 68 10.17 8.60 -1.91
C GLN A 68 9.52 9.67 -2.82
N GLY A 69 8.18 9.74 -2.87
CA GLY A 69 7.43 10.76 -3.59
C GLY A 69 7.83 10.85 -5.07
N ASP A 70 8.32 12.02 -5.49
CA ASP A 70 8.76 12.25 -6.87
C ASP A 70 9.97 11.40 -7.31
N ARG A 71 10.66 10.74 -6.36
CA ARG A 71 11.77 9.82 -6.65
C ARG A 71 11.35 8.36 -6.79
N MET A 72 10.07 8.04 -6.60
CA MET A 72 9.56 6.68 -6.80
C MET A 72 9.79 6.22 -8.23
N ILE A 73 10.20 4.96 -8.40
CA ILE A 73 10.33 4.30 -9.70
C ILE A 73 8.99 3.68 -10.08
N PRO A 74 8.24 4.22 -11.06
CA PRO A 74 6.91 3.72 -11.38
C PRO A 74 6.95 2.23 -11.76
N PRO A 75 6.01 1.41 -11.27
CA PRO A 75 5.90 0.02 -11.71
C PRO A 75 5.59 0.00 -13.21
N GLY A 76 6.48 -0.61 -14.00
CA GLY A 76 6.39 -0.62 -15.47
C GLY A 76 7.16 0.50 -16.18
N ALA A 77 7.96 1.29 -15.47
CA ALA A 77 9.07 2.00 -16.11
C ALA A 77 10.03 0.96 -16.73
N PRO A 78 10.59 1.20 -17.93
CA PRO A 78 11.56 0.29 -18.56
C PRO A 78 12.81 0.09 -17.70
#